data_AF-A0A212DHE9-F1
#
_entry.id   AF-A0A212DHE9-F1
#
_cell.length_a   1.000
_cell.length_b   1.000
_cell.length_c   1.000
_cell.angle_alpha   90.00
_cell.angle_beta   90.00
_cell.angle_gamma   90.00
#
_symmetry.space_group_name_H-M   'P 1'
#
loop_
_entity.id
_entity.type
_entity.pdbx_description
1 polymer ?
#
loop_
_entity_poly.entity_id
_entity_poly.type
_entity_poly.pdbx_seq_one_letter_code
_entity_poly.pdbx_strand_id
1 'polypeptide(L)'
;MLSPLQLKQEMGGIVIKLIHNYTDGSGDNLQEAWDYVQAQVKCCGWVSFLNWTENPELMNRTNITFPCSCKKSDEEDALALPQKGFCEAPFGNRTQSGNDPEDWPVYQEGCMEKVQGWLQENLGVILGVCVGVAVIELLGMFLSMFLCRRVHSEDYSKVPKY
;
A
#
# COMPACT_ATOMS: atom_id res chain seq x y z
N MET A 1 0.98 -9.86 23.14
CA MET A 1 0.50 -8.65 22.46
C MET A 1 1.73 -7.90 21.99
N LEU A 2 1.92 -7.74 20.68
CA LEU A 2 3.09 -7.03 20.14
C LEU A 2 2.95 -5.55 20.52
N SER A 3 4.00 -4.92 21.07
CA SER A 3 3.96 -3.48 21.32
C SER A 3 3.99 -2.70 20.00
N PRO A 4 3.46 -1.46 19.96
CA PRO A 4 3.52 -0.63 18.74
C PRO A 4 4.95 -0.43 18.22
N LEU A 5 5.93 -0.35 19.13
CA LEU A 5 7.35 -0.22 18.78
C LEU A 5 7.88 -1.47 18.08
N GLN A 6 7.56 -2.66 18.62
CA GLN A 6 7.99 -3.93 18.01
C GLN A 6 7.37 -4.11 16.63
N LEU A 7 6.10 -3.75 16.45
CA LEU A 7 5.44 -3.82 15.15
C LEU A 7 6.16 -2.95 14.11
N LYS A 8 6.47 -1.70 14.47
CA LYS A 8 7.19 -0.76 13.60
C LYS A 8 8.55 -1.32 13.17
N GLN A 9 9.25 -1.99 14.07
CA GLN A 9 10.57 -2.57 13.78
C GLN A 9 10.47 -3.81 12.88
N GLU A 10 9.53 -4.73 13.15
CA GLU A 10 9.30 -5.91 12.32
C GLU A 10 8.88 -5.53 10.89
N MET A 11 7.97 -4.56 10.75
CA MET A 11 7.57 -4.06 9.43
C MET A 11 8.75 -3.45 8.68
N GLY A 12 9.60 -2.66 9.37
CA GLY A 12 10.81 -2.12 8.78
C GLY A 12 11.75 -3.21 8.27
N GLY A 13 11.95 -4.27 9.06
CA GLY A 13 12.77 -5.41 8.65
C GLY A 13 12.22 -6.13 7.40
N ILE A 14 10.90 -6.27 7.28
CA ILE A 14 10.25 -6.88 6.10
C ILE A 14 10.42 -5.98 4.88
N VAL A 15 10.15 -4.68 5.01
CA VAL A 15 10.22 -3.72 3.91
C VAL A 15 11.65 -3.56 3.39
N ILE A 16 12.64 -3.43 4.28
CA ILE A 16 14.05 -3.30 3.85
C ILE A 16 14.51 -4.55 3.10
N LYS A 17 14.11 -5.75 3.56
CA LYS A 17 14.40 -7.01 2.84
C LYS A 17 13.73 -7.07 1.48
N LEU A 18 12.50 -6.56 1.36
CA LEU A 18 11.82 -6.43 0.08
C LEU A 18 12.58 -5.48 -0.84
N ILE A 19 12.96 -4.29 -0.35
CA ILE A 19 13.68 -3.30 -1.14
C ILE A 19 14.99 -3.90 -1.67
N HIS A 20 15.76 -4.57 -0.82
CA HIS A 20 17.01 -5.23 -1.22
C HIS A 20 16.81 -6.27 -2.33
N ASN A 21 15.71 -7.03 -2.30
CA ASN A 21 15.42 -8.10 -3.26
C ASN A 21 14.45 -7.68 -4.38
N TYR A 22 14.12 -6.40 -4.47
CA TYR A 22 13.18 -5.90 -5.46
C TYR A 22 13.79 -6.04 -6.86
N THR A 23 13.02 -6.60 -7.79
CA THR A 23 13.45 -6.85 -9.16
C THR A 23 12.37 -6.50 -10.15
N ASP A 24 12.76 -5.85 -11.24
CA ASP A 24 11.81 -5.40 -12.26
C ASP A 24 11.14 -6.61 -12.95
N GLY A 25 9.83 -6.52 -13.17
CA GLY A 25 9.05 -7.58 -13.82
C GLY A 25 8.89 -8.88 -13.02
N SER A 26 9.21 -8.91 -11.72
CA SER A 26 9.11 -10.11 -10.87
C SER A 26 7.69 -10.67 -10.72
N GLY A 27 6.66 -9.83 -10.92
CA GLY A 27 5.26 -10.19 -10.68
C GLY A 27 4.94 -10.50 -9.22
N ASP A 28 5.82 -10.14 -8.28
CA ASP A 28 5.62 -10.37 -6.85
C ASP A 28 4.55 -9.44 -6.27
N ASN A 29 3.51 -10.03 -5.70
CA ASN A 29 2.42 -9.31 -5.05
C ASN A 29 2.93 -8.38 -3.93
N LEU A 30 4.02 -8.75 -3.25
CA LEU A 30 4.58 -7.93 -2.17
C LEU A 30 5.26 -6.67 -2.75
N GLN A 31 5.94 -6.79 -3.89
CA GLN A 31 6.51 -5.65 -4.61
C GLN A 31 5.42 -4.72 -5.13
N GLU A 32 4.34 -5.28 -5.69
CA GLU A 32 3.18 -4.49 -6.13
C GLU A 32 2.50 -3.76 -4.97
N ALA A 33 2.31 -4.44 -3.84
CA ALA A 33 1.76 -3.81 -2.65
C ALA A 33 2.67 -2.69 -2.13
N TRP A 34 3.99 -2.89 -2.19
CA TRP A 34 4.96 -1.88 -1.80
C TRP A 34 4.92 -0.66 -2.73
N ASP A 35 4.90 -0.88 -4.04
CA ASP A 35 4.76 0.18 -5.04
C ASP A 35 3.47 0.99 -4.83
N TYR A 36 2.36 0.30 -4.52
CA TYR A 36 1.10 0.96 -4.22
C TYR A 36 1.21 1.88 -3.00
N VAL A 37 1.83 1.42 -1.90
CA VAL A 37 2.01 2.23 -0.69
C VAL A 37 2.83 3.48 -0.99
N GLN A 38 3.92 3.34 -1.72
CA GLN A 38 4.80 4.47 -2.05
C GLN A 38 4.09 5.52 -2.92
N ALA A 39 3.35 5.06 -3.94
CA ALA A 39 2.60 5.94 -4.83
C ALA A 39 1.42 6.63 -4.10
N GLN A 40 0.67 5.88 -3.29
CA GLN A 40 -0.53 6.37 -2.60
C GLN A 40 -0.18 7.38 -1.51
N VAL A 41 0.88 7.12 -0.73
CA VAL A 41 1.26 7.94 0.44
C VAL A 41 2.36 8.95 0.09
N LYS A 42 2.82 9.00 -1.17
CA LYS A 42 3.78 9.98 -1.68
C LYS A 42 5.07 10.00 -0.86
N CYS A 43 5.70 8.84 -0.76
CA CYS A 43 6.90 8.58 0.04
C CYS A 43 7.86 7.68 -0.73
N CYS A 44 9.11 7.59 -0.27
CA CYS A 44 10.08 6.66 -0.87
C CYS A 44 10.94 5.99 0.19
N GLY A 45 11.07 4.66 0.07
CA GLY A 45 11.80 3.85 1.04
C GLY A 45 11.09 3.75 2.39
N TRP A 46 11.70 3.05 3.35
CA TRP A 46 11.11 2.86 4.67
C TRP A 46 11.32 4.09 5.55
N VAL A 47 12.57 4.42 5.84
CA VAL A 47 12.98 5.60 6.62
C VAL A 47 13.29 6.79 5.71
N SER A 48 13.88 6.50 4.55
CA SER A 48 14.26 7.51 3.55
C SER A 48 14.39 6.86 2.18
N PHE A 49 14.34 7.67 1.12
CA PHE A 49 14.59 7.24 -0.25
C PHE A 49 15.94 6.53 -0.40
N LEU A 50 16.92 6.86 0.45
CA LEU A 50 18.25 6.23 0.47
C LEU A 50 18.22 4.73 0.78
N ASN A 51 17.13 4.18 1.35
CA ASN A 51 17.03 2.73 1.55
C ASN A 51 17.11 1.95 0.22
N TRP A 52 16.76 2.59 -0.91
CA TRP A 52 16.88 1.97 -2.23
C TRP A 52 18.32 1.82 -2.71
N THR A 53 19.29 2.50 -2.09
CA THR A 53 20.71 2.29 -2.36
C THR A 53 21.22 0.92 -1.91
N GLU A 54 20.46 0.25 -1.04
CA GLU A 54 20.74 -1.12 -0.61
C GLU A 54 20.31 -2.16 -1.66
N ASN A 55 19.60 -1.76 -2.73
CA ASN A 55 19.23 -2.66 -3.81
C ASN A 55 20.36 -2.78 -4.85
N PRO A 56 20.97 -3.97 -5.03
CA PRO A 56 22.08 -4.14 -5.95
C PRO A 56 21.67 -4.04 -7.43
N GLU A 57 20.47 -4.49 -7.80
CA GLU A 57 19.96 -4.43 -9.17
C GLU A 57 19.73 -2.98 -9.63
N LEU A 58 19.25 -2.12 -8.72
CA LEU A 58 19.05 -0.70 -8.96
C LEU A 58 20.39 0.04 -9.08
N MET A 59 21.30 -0.20 -8.13
CA MET A 59 22.57 0.51 -8.06
C MET A 59 23.59 0.09 -9.14
N ASN A 60 23.42 -1.09 -9.74
CA ASN A 60 24.25 -1.55 -10.86
C ASN A 60 23.84 -0.94 -12.22
N ARG A 61 22.77 -0.13 -12.27
CA ARG A 61 22.34 0.56 -13.49
C ARG A 61 23.30 1.72 -13.81
N THR A 62 23.61 1.91 -15.09
CA THR A 62 24.49 3.00 -15.56
C THR A 62 23.75 4.33 -15.72
N ASN A 63 22.46 4.25 -16.06
CA ASN A 63 21.59 5.41 -16.20
C ASN A 63 21.03 5.79 -14.82
N ILE A 64 20.55 7.04 -14.66
CA ILE A 64 19.75 7.36 -13.48
C ILE A 64 18.48 6.52 -13.53
N THR A 65 18.39 5.56 -12.62
CA THR A 65 17.25 4.66 -12.49
C THR A 65 16.76 4.72 -11.06
N PHE A 66 15.46 4.83 -10.87
CA PHE A 66 14.84 4.95 -9.55
C PHE A 66 13.52 4.17 -9.51
N PRO A 67 12.98 3.84 -8.34
CA PRO A 67 11.69 3.17 -8.23
C PRO A 67 10.57 4.06 -8.76
N CYS A 68 9.84 3.59 -9.76
CA CYS A 68 8.78 4.35 -10.42
C CYS A 68 7.72 4.85 -9.44
N SER A 69 7.37 4.02 -8.46
CA SER A 69 6.39 4.30 -7.41
C SER A 69 6.78 5.46 -6.49
N CYS A 70 8.07 5.84 -6.47
CA CYS A 70 8.58 6.98 -5.70
C CYS A 70 8.56 8.31 -6.46
N LYS A 71 8.25 8.31 -7.76
CA LYS A 71 8.35 9.50 -8.61
C LYS A 71 7.52 10.65 -8.02
N LYS A 72 8.10 11.85 -7.91
CA LYS A 72 7.32 13.06 -7.66
C LYS A 72 6.43 13.32 -8.87
N SER A 73 5.12 13.26 -8.66
CA SER A 73 4.15 13.60 -9.69
C SER A 73 4.12 15.11 -9.88
N ASP A 74 4.41 15.58 -11.09
CA ASP A 74 4.04 16.95 -11.49
C ASP A 74 2.52 16.99 -11.76
N GLU A 75 1.91 18.18 -11.71
CA GLU A 75 0.45 18.37 -11.77
C GLU A 75 -0.21 17.78 -13.05
N GLU A 76 0.56 17.53 -14.11
CA GLU A 76 0.10 16.92 -15.37
C GLU A 76 0.06 15.38 -15.36
N ASP A 77 0.72 14.70 -14.42
CA ASP A 77 0.88 13.24 -14.39
C ASP A 77 -0.22 12.53 -13.55
N ALA A 78 -1.21 13.28 -13.04
CA ALA A 78 -2.27 12.77 -12.15
C ALA A 78 -3.25 11.77 -12.83
N LEU A 79 -3.18 11.64 -14.16
CA LEU A 79 -3.96 10.67 -14.95
C LEU A 79 -3.16 9.40 -15.29
N ALA A 80 -1.87 9.35 -14.95
CA ALA A 80 -1.04 8.17 -15.19
C ALA A 80 -1.28 7.11 -14.10
N LEU A 81 -1.46 5.86 -14.53
CA LEU A 81 -1.47 4.71 -13.62
C LEU A 81 -0.18 4.69 -12.78
N PRO A 82 -0.23 4.20 -11.52
CA PRO A 82 0.96 4.00 -10.72
C PRO A 82 1.96 3.17 -11.51
N GLN A 83 3.08 3.78 -11.89
CA GLN A 83 4.14 3.08 -12.60
C GLN A 83 4.82 2.14 -11.61
N LYS A 84 4.94 0.87 -12.00
CA LYS A 84 5.60 -0.19 -11.24
C LYS A 84 7.01 -0.38 -11.76
N GLY A 85 7.87 -1.01 -10.97
CA GLY A 85 9.23 -1.34 -11.39
C GLY A 85 10.19 -0.16 -11.29
N PHE A 86 11.19 -0.19 -12.15
CA PHE A 86 12.24 0.83 -12.20
C PHE A 86 12.05 1.76 -13.40
N CYS A 87 12.19 3.06 -13.14
CA CYS A 87 12.03 4.14 -14.10
C CYS A 87 13.36 4.82 -14.35
N GLU A 88 13.61 5.21 -15.58
CA GLU A 88 14.79 5.98 -15.94
C GLU A 88 14.45 7.48 -16.02
N ALA A 89 15.31 8.33 -15.45
CA ALA A 89 15.15 9.77 -15.61
C ALA A 89 15.54 10.16 -17.06
N PRO A 90 14.81 11.08 -17.71
CA PRO A 90 15.19 11.54 -19.03
C PRO A 90 16.59 12.16 -18.97
N PHE A 91 17.49 11.70 -19.84
CA PHE A 91 18.85 12.24 -19.98
C PHE A 91 18.79 13.74 -20.28
N GLY A 92 19.07 14.58 -19.28
CA GLY A 92 19.64 15.89 -19.55
C GLY A 92 21.02 15.73 -20.18
N ASN A 93 21.58 16.77 -20.81
CA ASN A 93 22.92 16.81 -21.41
C ASN A 93 24.07 16.65 -20.37
N ARG A 94 23.98 15.70 -19.44
CA ARG A 94 24.99 15.35 -18.46
C ARG A 94 25.62 14.03 -18.89
N THR A 95 26.95 14.03 -19.00
CA THR A 95 27.78 12.84 -19.00
C THR A 95 27.71 12.24 -17.59
N GLN A 96 26.67 11.48 -17.30
CA GLN A 96 26.42 10.98 -15.95
C GLN A 96 27.10 9.62 -15.77
N SER A 97 27.99 9.57 -14.78
CA SER A 97 28.76 8.37 -14.43
C SER A 97 28.04 7.64 -13.31
N GLY A 98 26.98 6.89 -13.63
CA GLY A 98 26.29 6.00 -12.70
C GLY A 98 25.00 6.54 -12.09
N ASN A 99 24.35 5.68 -11.33
CA ASN A 99 23.04 5.91 -10.72
C ASN A 99 23.17 6.59 -9.34
N ASP A 100 23.39 7.91 -9.33
CA ASP A 100 23.51 8.69 -8.10
C ASP A 100 22.12 8.99 -7.48
N PRO A 101 21.86 8.61 -6.21
CA PRO A 101 20.61 8.89 -5.52
C PRO A 101 20.26 10.38 -5.41
N GLU A 102 21.24 11.28 -5.42
CA GLU A 102 21.00 12.73 -5.34
C GLU A 102 20.27 13.28 -6.59
N ASP A 103 20.42 12.59 -7.73
CA ASP A 103 19.79 12.96 -9.00
C ASP A 103 18.37 12.37 -9.17
N TRP A 104 17.87 11.59 -8.20
CA TRP A 104 16.56 10.93 -8.32
C TRP A 104 15.38 11.90 -8.16
N PRO A 105 14.43 11.98 -9.12
CA PRO A 105 13.24 12.83 -9.04
C PRO A 105 12.13 12.20 -8.17
N VAL A 106 12.47 11.85 -6.92
CA VAL A 106 11.62 11.08 -6.01
C VAL A 106 11.23 11.85 -4.75
N TYR A 107 10.20 11.37 -4.05
CA TYR A 107 9.91 11.80 -2.68
C TYR A 107 11.10 11.45 -1.78
N GLN A 108 11.57 12.39 -0.96
CA GLN A 108 12.71 12.17 -0.06
C GLN A 108 12.30 11.60 1.30
N GLU A 109 11.04 11.80 1.68
CA GLU A 109 10.48 11.35 2.95
C GLU A 109 10.20 9.84 2.93
N GLY A 110 10.52 9.17 4.05
CA GLY A 110 10.25 7.74 4.23
C GLY A 110 8.78 7.42 4.48
N CYS A 111 8.35 6.25 4.03
CA CYS A 111 6.96 5.81 4.16
C CYS A 111 6.55 5.53 5.61
N MET A 112 7.48 5.18 6.49
CA MET A 112 7.20 4.89 7.89
C MET A 112 6.50 6.08 8.59
N GLU A 113 7.02 7.30 8.42
CA GLU A 113 6.44 8.48 9.06
C GLU A 113 5.20 8.96 8.32
N LYS A 114 5.22 8.94 6.98
CA LYS A 114 4.08 9.32 6.14
C LYS A 114 2.85 8.46 6.38
N VAL A 115 3.01 7.13 6.44
CA VAL A 115 1.90 6.19 6.74
C VAL A 115 1.37 6.41 8.16
N GLN A 116 2.27 6.63 9.12
CA GLN A 116 1.86 6.91 10.50
C GLN A 116 1.05 8.21 10.59
N GLY A 117 1.49 9.27 9.92
CA GLY A 117 0.77 10.54 9.83
C GLY A 117 -0.59 10.38 9.15
N TRP A 118 -0.63 9.72 7.99
CA TRP A 118 -1.87 9.46 7.26
C TRP A 118 -2.89 8.71 8.12
N LEU A 119 -2.45 7.68 8.85
CA LEU A 119 -3.31 6.90 9.74
C LEU A 119 -3.88 7.77 10.87
N GLN A 120 -3.07 8.64 11.48
CA GLN A 120 -3.52 9.53 12.55
C GLN A 120 -4.54 10.56 12.05
N GLU A 121 -4.32 11.12 10.87
CA GLU A 121 -5.23 12.10 10.25
C GLU A 121 -6.57 11.48 9.83
N ASN A 122 -6.53 10.23 9.35
CA ASN A 122 -7.71 9.54 8.80
C ASN A 122 -8.35 8.54 9.78
N LEU A 123 -7.87 8.45 11.02
CA LEU A 123 -8.31 7.46 12.00
C LEU A 123 -9.83 7.52 12.24
N GLY A 124 -10.39 8.73 12.28
CA GLY A 124 -11.83 8.93 12.47
C GLY A 124 -12.67 8.35 11.34
N VAL A 125 -12.22 8.51 10.08
CA VAL A 125 -12.89 7.96 8.90
C VAL A 125 -12.84 6.43 8.94
N ILE A 126 -11.66 5.86 9.23
CA ILE A 126 -11.48 4.41 9.32
C ILE A 126 -12.39 3.81 10.40
N LEU A 127 -12.40 4.39 11.60
CA LEU A 127 -13.27 3.92 12.69
C LEU A 127 -14.75 4.05 12.32
N GLY A 128 -15.14 5.13 11.64
CA GLY A 128 -16.49 5.33 11.14
C GLY A 128 -16.92 4.23 10.15
N VAL A 129 -16.06 3.89 9.19
CA VAL A 129 -16.32 2.79 8.24
C VAL A 129 -16.45 1.45 8.96
N CYS A 130 -15.54 1.14 9.90
CA CYS A 130 -15.60 -0.10 10.67
C CYS A 130 -16.91 -0.23 11.47
N VAL A 131 -17.34 0.84 12.14
CA VAL A 131 -18.61 0.87 12.87
C VAL A 131 -19.80 0.71 11.91
N GLY A 132 -19.76 1.38 10.75
CA GLY A 132 -20.79 1.26 9.73
C GLY A 132 -20.95 -0.18 9.23
N VAL A 133 -19.86 -0.86 8.92
CA VAL A 133 -19.86 -2.28 8.51
C VAL A 133 -20.44 -3.16 9.62
N ALA A 134 -20.02 -2.97 10.87
CA ALA A 134 -20.53 -3.76 12.00
C ALA A 134 -22.05 -3.59 12.20
N VAL A 135 -22.59 -2.39 12.01
CA VAL A 135 -24.04 -2.14 12.09
C VAL A 135 -24.79 -2.87 10.97
N ILE A 136 -24.27 -2.81 9.73
CA ILE A 136 -24.87 -3.49 8.57
C ILE A 136 -24.87 -5.01 8.80
N GLU A 137 -23.77 -5.57 9.31
CA GLU A 137 -23.67 -6.99 9.63
C GLU A 137 -24.69 -7.41 10.70
N LEU A 138 -24.85 -6.63 11.76
CA LEU A 138 -25.85 -6.89 12.81
C LEU A 138 -27.27 -6.87 12.23
N LEU A 139 -27.60 -5.86 11.42
CA LEU A 139 -28.90 -5.79 10.76
C LEU A 139 -29.15 -6.99 9.85
N GLY A 140 -28.14 -7.44 9.10
CA GLY A 140 -28.21 -8.64 8.28
C GLY A 140 -28.51 -9.90 9.10
N MET A 141 -27.82 -10.07 10.24
CA MET A 141 -28.07 -11.19 11.17
C MET A 141 -29.50 -11.13 11.73
N PHE A 142 -29.97 -9.97 12.17
CA PHE A 142 -31.34 -9.81 12.67
C PHE A 142 -32.38 -10.14 11.61
N LEU A 143 -32.27 -9.57 10.41
CA LEU A 143 -33.21 -9.82 9.31
C LEU A 143 -33.25 -11.30 8.89
N SER A 144 -32.09 -11.96 8.83
CA SER A 144 -32.00 -13.40 8.56
C SER A 144 -32.78 -14.22 9.59
N MET A 145 -32.62 -13.93 10.89
CA MET A 145 -33.39 -14.61 11.94
C MET A 145 -34.90 -14.39 11.83
N PHE A 146 -35.33 -13.15 11.51
CA PHE A 146 -36.75 -12.85 11.31
C PHE A 146 -37.34 -13.60 10.11
N LEU A 147 -36.62 -13.65 8.98
CA LEU A 147 -37.04 -14.39 7.79
C LEU A 147 -37.15 -15.89 8.06
N CYS A 148 -36.16 -16.50 8.70
CA CYS A 148 -36.20 -17.92 9.05
C CYS A 148 -37.40 -18.26 9.95
N ARG A 149 -37.70 -17.42 10.95
CA ARG A 149 -38.87 -17.60 11.81
C ARG A 149 -40.19 -17.49 11.04
N ARG A 150 -40.29 -16.52 10.11
CA ARG A 150 -41.50 -16.32 9.31
C ARG A 150 -41.77 -17.49 8.37
N VAL A 151 -40.76 -17.95 7.63
CA VAL A 151 -40.89 -19.12 6.74
C VAL A 151 -41.29 -20.38 7.50
N HIS A 152 -40.62 -20.66 8.63
CA HIS A 152 -40.97 -21.81 9.47
C HIS A 152 -42.40 -21.73 9.99
N SER A 153 -42.90 -20.55 10.38
CA SER A 153 -44.27 -20.41 10.84
C SER A 153 -45.33 -20.69 9.76
N GLU A 154 -45.05 -20.35 8.50
CA GLU A 154 -45.99 -20.59 7.40
C GLU A 154 -46.11 -22.09 7.06
N ASP A 155 -45.02 -22.85 7.06
CA ASP A 155 -45.05 -24.29 6.76
C ASP A 155 -45.78 -25.11 7.84
N TYR A 156 -45.69 -24.72 9.12
CA TYR A 156 -46.41 -25.42 10.19
C TYR A 156 -47.93 -25.21 10.15
N SER A 157 -48.38 -24.07 9.61
CA SER A 157 -49.82 -23.79 9.48
C SER A 157 -50.51 -24.58 8.35
N LYS A 158 -49.74 -25.20 7.44
CA LYS A 158 -50.25 -25.95 6.29
C LYS A 158 -50.36 -27.47 6.52
N VAL A 159 -50.00 -27.98 7.69
CA VAL A 159 -50.20 -29.39 8.03
C VAL A 159 -51.62 -29.57 8.59
N PRO A 160 -52.50 -30.38 7.96
CA PRO A 160 -53.81 -30.66 8.51
C PRO A 160 -53.63 -31.36 9.87
N LYS A 161 -54.22 -30.82 10.92
CA LYS A 161 -54.32 -31.55 12.19
C LYS A 161 -55.34 -32.67 11.98
N TYR A 162 -54.85 -33.90 11.93
CA TYR A 162 -55.66 -35.13 12.02
C TYR A 162 -55.90 -35.47 13.49
#